data_AF-A0A7X8ZRL2-F1
#
_entry.id   AF-A0A7X8ZRL2-F1
#
_cell.length_a   1.000
_cell.length_b   1.000
_cell.length_c   1.000
_cell.angle_alpha   90.00
_cell.angle_beta   90.00
_cell.angle_gamma   90.00
#
_symmetry.space_group_name_H-M   'P 1'
#
loop_
_entity.id
_entity.type
_entity.pdbx_description
1 polymer ?
#
loop_
_entity_poly.entity_id
_entity_poly.type
_entity_poly.pdbx_seq_one_letter_code
_entity_poly.pdbx_strand_id
1 'polypeptide(L)'
;MIDIIGRFLTPLFLLLILAIIIRTFINPIQNPASSNIAINYQNNTFSKGLLDGFQTMDLTAGVVFASTIISNIQATGIKDRKEIAKSSAKAGLFTIIAMAFIYMALAFLGATSQAILPTDLASDNNNGGLILSLVSKYYFGSFGQILLAAIVIIACLKTAIGLIVSISQAFKDIFPKTSYRFWQVLFVIVSFLISILGLNKIISLSLPFLMFLYPLTIVLTFLWILRAFVPMSDLVFKITLGVTAIFSINDLLTYSPQSIQNISFIKTFLNWSKSNILLVDLGLAWVIPAIIALVIALILFNKKESRYKIGEEKAFEKLSI
;
A
#
# COMPACT_ATOMS: atom_id res chain seq x y z
N MET A 1 -5.39 -9.45 25.88
CA MET A 1 -6.85 -9.64 25.59
C MET A 1 -7.17 -9.57 24.10
N ILE A 2 -6.67 -8.59 23.35
CA ILE A 2 -6.90 -8.46 21.89
C ILE A 2 -6.33 -9.66 21.10
N ASP A 3 -5.24 -10.27 21.55
CA ASP A 3 -4.63 -11.42 20.86
C ASP A 3 -5.51 -12.68 20.86
N ILE A 4 -6.35 -12.88 21.88
CA ILE A 4 -7.24 -14.06 21.95
C ILE A 4 -8.38 -13.89 20.95
N ILE A 5 -9.01 -12.72 20.92
CA ILE A 5 -10.09 -12.40 19.97
C ILE A 5 -9.54 -12.43 18.54
N GLY A 6 -8.38 -11.80 18.28
CA GLY A 6 -7.74 -11.78 16.97
C GLY A 6 -7.35 -13.17 16.46
N ARG A 7 -6.94 -14.08 17.35
CA ARG A 7 -6.56 -15.47 17.01
C ARG A 7 -7.74 -16.30 16.50
N PHE A 8 -8.95 -16.09 17.01
CA PHE A 8 -10.15 -16.82 16.55
C PHE A 8 -10.89 -16.10 15.43
N LEU A 9 -10.91 -14.76 15.44
CA LEU A 9 -11.69 -14.01 14.46
C LEU A 9 -10.97 -13.77 13.14
N THR A 10 -9.63 -13.74 13.11
CA THR A 10 -8.88 -13.69 11.85
C THR A 10 -9.09 -14.93 10.99
N PRO A 11 -8.99 -16.18 11.50
CA PRO A 11 -9.30 -17.35 10.70
C PRO A 11 -10.79 -17.41 10.34
N LEU A 12 -11.69 -16.95 11.23
CA LEU A 12 -13.12 -16.84 10.91
C LEU A 12 -13.39 -15.85 9.77
N PHE A 13 -12.70 -14.71 9.73
CA PHE A 13 -12.75 -13.76 8.62
C PHE A 13 -12.35 -14.40 7.31
N LEU A 14 -11.22 -15.10 7.33
CA LEU A 14 -10.65 -15.73 6.17
C LEU A 14 -11.57 -16.84 5.67
N LEU A 15 -12.17 -17.63 6.58
CA LEU A 15 -13.19 -18.62 6.26
C LEU A 15 -14.46 -18.00 5.68
N LEU A 16 -14.94 -16.89 6.23
CA LEU A 16 -16.13 -16.21 5.71
C LEU A 16 -15.88 -15.62 4.32
N ILE A 17 -14.73 -14.98 4.12
CA ILE A 17 -14.33 -14.50 2.79
C ILE A 17 -14.17 -15.67 1.82
N LEU A 18 -13.50 -16.76 2.21
CA LEU A 18 -13.40 -17.97 1.38
C LEU A 18 -14.78 -18.55 1.05
N ALA A 19 -15.70 -18.59 2.01
CA ALA A 19 -17.06 -19.06 1.79
C ALA A 19 -17.83 -18.17 0.79
N ILE A 20 -17.71 -16.84 0.91
CA ILE A 20 -18.27 -15.89 -0.05
C ILE A 20 -17.64 -16.10 -1.43
N ILE A 21 -16.32 -16.25 -1.51
CA ILE A 21 -15.58 -16.49 -2.76
C ILE A 21 -16.06 -17.78 -3.42
N ILE A 22 -16.10 -18.89 -2.68
CA ILE A 22 -16.54 -20.20 -3.18
C ILE A 22 -17.98 -20.11 -3.69
N ARG A 23 -18.88 -19.48 -2.94
CA ARG A 23 -20.25 -19.24 -3.38
C ARG A 23 -20.33 -18.42 -4.65
N THR A 24 -19.47 -17.41 -4.78
CA THR A 24 -19.41 -16.55 -5.97
C THR A 24 -18.92 -17.30 -7.20
N PHE A 25 -18.00 -18.26 -7.05
CA PHE A 25 -17.56 -19.11 -8.16
C PHE A 25 -18.60 -20.16 -8.56
N ILE A 26 -19.31 -20.75 -7.59
CA ILE A 26 -20.32 -21.80 -7.87
C ILE A 26 -21.61 -21.19 -8.43
N ASN A 27 -22.08 -20.09 -7.85
CA ASN A 27 -23.32 -19.41 -8.22
C ASN A 27 -23.07 -17.90 -8.38
N PRO A 28 -22.41 -17.48 -9.48
CA PRO A 28 -22.15 -16.07 -9.71
C PRO A 28 -23.46 -15.30 -9.84
N ILE A 29 -23.54 -14.15 -9.17
CA ILE A 29 -24.68 -13.22 -9.20
C ILE A 29 -25.06 -12.85 -10.64
N GLN A 30 -24.05 -12.64 -11.49
CA GLN A 30 -24.18 -12.38 -12.91
C GLN A 30 -22.97 -12.98 -13.63
N ASN A 31 -23.14 -13.37 -14.90
CA ASN A 31 -22.01 -13.73 -15.74
C ASN A 31 -21.04 -12.53 -15.88
N PRO A 32 -19.76 -12.65 -15.46
CA PRO A 32 -18.79 -11.56 -15.58
C PRO A 32 -18.66 -11.01 -17.01
N ALA A 33 -18.83 -11.86 -18.03
CA ALA A 33 -18.75 -11.47 -19.44
C ALA A 33 -19.91 -10.58 -19.91
N SER A 34 -21.02 -10.55 -19.15
CA SER A 34 -22.17 -9.67 -19.42
C SER A 34 -22.12 -8.36 -18.63
N SER A 35 -21.08 -8.17 -17.81
CA SER A 35 -20.89 -6.94 -17.05
C SER A 35 -20.29 -5.84 -17.92
N ASN A 36 -20.74 -4.60 -17.75
CA ASN A 36 -20.21 -3.47 -18.50
C ASN A 36 -18.74 -3.26 -18.12
N ILE A 37 -17.85 -3.30 -19.11
CA ILE A 37 -16.43 -2.99 -18.89
C ILE A 37 -16.33 -1.49 -18.64
N ALA A 38 -15.91 -1.10 -17.43
CA ALA A 38 -15.66 0.29 -17.10
C ALA A 38 -14.68 0.91 -18.12
N ILE A 39 -14.99 2.12 -18.60
CA ILE A 39 -14.22 2.83 -19.64
C ILE A 39 -12.71 2.86 -19.31
N ASN A 40 -12.37 3.04 -18.03
CA ASN A 40 -11.00 3.10 -17.55
C ASN A 40 -10.22 1.77 -17.67
N TYR A 41 -10.93 0.64 -17.79
CA TYR A 41 -10.36 -0.69 -17.92
C TYR A 41 -10.29 -1.18 -19.38
N GLN A 42 -10.91 -0.48 -20.33
CA GLN A 42 -10.96 -0.90 -21.74
C GLN A 42 -9.61 -0.73 -22.46
N ASN A 43 -8.94 0.40 -22.25
CA ASN A 43 -7.72 0.74 -23.02
C ASN A 43 -6.41 0.55 -22.22
N ASN A 44 -6.47 0.57 -20.89
CA ASN A 44 -5.29 0.60 -20.01
C ASN A 44 -5.42 -0.37 -18.82
N THR A 45 -5.92 -1.59 -19.05
CA THR A 45 -6.26 -2.56 -18.00
C THR A 45 -5.10 -2.83 -17.03
N PHE A 46 -3.88 -3.02 -17.55
CA PHE A 46 -2.69 -3.28 -16.73
C PHE A 46 -2.33 -2.09 -15.85
N SER A 47 -2.16 -0.91 -16.44
CA SER A 47 -1.79 0.31 -15.69
C SER A 47 -2.86 0.67 -14.68
N LYS A 48 -4.14 0.58 -15.05
CA LYS A 48 -5.24 0.83 -14.12
C LYS A 48 -5.27 -0.17 -12.96
N GLY A 49 -5.07 -1.46 -13.24
CA GLY A 49 -4.96 -2.49 -12.21
C GLY A 49 -3.76 -2.26 -11.27
N LEU A 50 -2.62 -1.82 -11.82
CA LEU A 50 -1.44 -1.46 -11.02
C LEU A 50 -1.73 -0.28 -10.07
N LEU A 51 -2.37 0.78 -10.58
CA LEU A 51 -2.73 1.95 -9.78
C LEU A 51 -3.79 1.64 -8.72
N ASP A 52 -4.80 0.83 -9.06
CA ASP A 52 -5.79 0.39 -8.08
C ASP A 52 -5.14 -0.52 -7.02
N GLY A 53 -4.11 -1.27 -7.40
CA GLY A 53 -3.22 -2.00 -6.49
C GLY A 53 -2.53 -1.10 -5.46
N PHE A 54 -2.21 0.17 -5.77
CA PHE A 54 -1.63 1.08 -4.78
C PHE A 54 -2.57 1.33 -3.60
N GLN A 55 -3.88 1.26 -3.82
CA GLN A 55 -4.88 1.47 -2.76
C GLN A 55 -4.88 0.36 -1.71
N THR A 56 -4.24 -0.79 -1.98
CA THR A 56 -4.06 -1.85 -0.97
C THR A 56 -3.14 -1.43 0.17
N MET A 57 -2.25 -0.47 -0.07
CA MET A 57 -1.26 0.04 0.90
C MET A 57 -0.23 -0.99 1.41
N ASP A 58 -0.19 -2.20 0.84
CA ASP A 58 0.64 -3.31 1.34
C ASP A 58 2.16 -3.01 1.30
N LEU A 59 2.63 -2.39 0.21
CA LEU A 59 4.06 -2.09 0.05
C LEU A 59 4.53 -1.04 1.07
N THR A 60 3.79 0.06 1.19
CA THR A 60 4.10 1.15 2.13
C THR A 60 3.98 0.68 3.58
N ALA A 61 2.94 -0.10 3.88
CA ALA A 61 2.78 -0.72 5.19
C ALA A 61 3.95 -1.65 5.52
N GLY A 62 4.42 -2.44 4.54
CA GLY A 62 5.58 -3.31 4.70
C GLY A 62 6.86 -2.57 5.12
N VAL A 63 7.12 -1.39 4.56
CA VAL A 63 8.27 -0.56 4.94
C VAL A 63 8.13 -0.02 6.38
N VAL A 64 6.92 0.42 6.77
CA VAL A 64 6.65 0.90 8.13
C VAL A 64 6.71 -0.23 9.16
N PHE A 65 6.23 -1.43 8.79
CA PHE A 65 6.22 -2.62 9.66
C PHE A 65 7.57 -3.34 9.75
N ALA A 66 8.52 -3.05 8.86
CA ALA A 66 9.78 -3.76 8.78
C ALA A 66 10.52 -3.84 10.12
N SER A 67 10.61 -2.73 10.86
CA SER A 67 11.31 -2.67 12.14
C SER A 67 10.66 -3.59 13.18
N THR A 68 9.33 -3.54 13.32
CA THR A 68 8.57 -4.37 14.25
C THR A 68 8.66 -5.86 13.89
N ILE A 69 8.61 -6.20 12.60
CA ILE A 69 8.77 -7.59 12.14
C ILE A 69 10.18 -8.11 12.49
N ILE A 70 11.23 -7.32 12.23
CA ILE A 70 12.61 -7.68 12.55
C ILE A 70 12.77 -7.91 14.06
N SER A 71 12.27 -6.99 14.89
CA SER A 71 12.32 -7.11 16.35
C SER A 71 11.58 -8.35 16.86
N ASN A 72 10.42 -8.66 16.29
CA ASN A 72 9.65 -9.86 16.64
C ASN A 72 10.38 -11.16 16.26
N ILE A 73 11.05 -11.19 15.11
CA ILE A 73 11.87 -12.35 14.71
C ILE A 73 13.06 -12.48 15.65
N GLN A 74 13.73 -11.39 15.99
CA GLN A 74 14.85 -11.41 16.94
C GLN A 74 14.43 -11.91 18.33
N ALA A 75 13.21 -11.59 18.76
CA ALA A 75 12.65 -12.07 20.02
C ALA A 75 12.48 -13.61 20.06
N THR A 76 12.46 -14.30 18.92
CA THR A 76 12.45 -15.78 18.85
C THR A 76 13.83 -16.42 19.05
N GLY A 77 14.88 -15.62 19.25
CA GLY A 77 16.25 -16.09 19.48
C GLY A 77 17.14 -16.11 18.23
N ILE A 78 16.60 -15.82 17.05
CA ILE A 78 17.36 -15.73 15.79
C ILE A 78 18.13 -14.41 15.77
N LYS A 79 19.47 -14.48 15.83
CA LYS A 79 20.36 -13.30 15.80
C LYS A 79 21.09 -13.10 14.48
N ASP A 80 21.21 -14.13 13.64
CA ASP A 80 21.89 -14.01 12.35
C ASP A 80 21.01 -13.24 11.35
N ARG A 81 21.57 -12.17 10.79
CA ARG A 81 20.94 -11.33 9.76
C ARG A 81 20.51 -12.15 8.55
N LYS A 82 21.32 -13.13 8.12
CA LYS A 82 20.99 -13.96 6.96
C LYS A 82 19.78 -14.85 7.24
N GLU A 83 19.67 -15.37 8.46
CA GLU A 83 18.54 -16.19 8.88
C GLU A 83 17.25 -15.37 9.03
N ILE A 84 17.33 -14.15 9.58
CA ILE A 84 16.20 -13.22 9.65
C ILE A 84 15.68 -12.90 8.23
N ALA A 85 16.58 -12.59 7.29
CA ALA A 85 16.22 -12.29 5.91
C ALA A 85 15.60 -13.51 5.21
N LYS A 86 16.19 -14.70 5.36
CA LYS A 86 15.69 -15.94 4.74
C LYS A 86 14.33 -16.36 5.31
N SER A 87 14.14 -16.23 6.61
CA SER A 87 12.86 -16.55 7.28
C SER A 87 11.77 -15.57 6.85
N SER A 88 12.07 -14.28 6.85
CA SER A 88 11.16 -13.24 6.34
C SER A 88 10.81 -13.45 4.87
N ALA A 89 11.77 -13.79 4.02
CA ALA A 89 11.54 -14.03 2.59
C ALA A 89 10.65 -15.24 2.34
N LYS A 90 10.84 -16.35 3.08
CA LYS A 90 9.98 -17.54 2.97
C LYS A 90 8.54 -17.24 3.41
N ALA A 91 8.37 -16.57 4.56
CA ALA A 91 7.05 -16.17 5.05
C ALA A 91 6.38 -15.18 4.09
N GLY A 92 7.15 -14.23 3.55
CA GLY A 92 6.71 -13.27 2.56
C GLY A 92 6.23 -13.93 1.26
N LEU A 93 6.98 -14.89 0.72
CA LEU A 93 6.60 -15.59 -0.51
C LEU A 93 5.27 -16.36 -0.35
N PHE A 94 5.10 -17.05 0.78
CA PHE A 94 3.84 -17.72 1.09
C PHE A 94 2.67 -16.70 1.16
N THR A 95 2.92 -15.56 1.81
CA THR A 95 1.91 -14.50 1.97
C THR A 95 1.54 -13.87 0.63
N ILE A 96 2.50 -13.65 -0.28
CA ILE A 96 2.26 -13.11 -1.62
C ILE A 96 1.32 -14.02 -2.41
N ILE A 97 1.54 -15.34 -2.40
CA ILE A 97 0.70 -16.30 -3.11
C ILE A 97 -0.72 -16.30 -2.51
N ALA A 98 -0.85 -16.33 -1.19
CA ALA A 98 -2.14 -16.29 -0.51
C ALA A 98 -2.91 -15.00 -0.80
N MET A 99 -2.24 -13.84 -0.76
CA MET A 99 -2.87 -12.55 -1.05
C MET A 99 -3.23 -12.40 -2.53
N ALA A 100 -2.41 -12.88 -3.46
CA ALA A 100 -2.72 -12.87 -4.88
C ALA A 100 -4.02 -13.64 -5.17
N PHE A 101 -4.20 -14.81 -4.55
CA PHE A 101 -5.43 -15.59 -4.66
C PHE A 101 -6.65 -14.82 -4.11
N ILE A 102 -6.52 -14.25 -2.90
CA ILE A 102 -7.61 -13.47 -2.28
C ILE A 102 -7.99 -12.26 -3.13
N TYR A 103 -7.03 -11.50 -3.63
CA TYR A 103 -7.32 -10.32 -4.45
C TYR A 103 -7.92 -10.67 -5.81
N MET A 104 -7.47 -11.75 -6.45
CA MET A 104 -8.08 -12.23 -7.69
C MET A 104 -9.54 -12.63 -7.46
N ALA A 105 -9.82 -13.32 -6.37
CA ALA A 105 -11.16 -13.72 -6.00
C ALA A 105 -12.06 -12.52 -5.63
N LEU A 106 -11.53 -11.52 -4.92
CA LEU A 106 -12.25 -10.28 -4.62
C LEU A 106 -12.52 -9.45 -5.89
N ALA A 107 -11.59 -9.42 -6.84
CA ALA A 107 -11.79 -8.77 -8.14
C ALA A 107 -12.90 -9.46 -8.94
N PHE A 108 -12.92 -10.80 -8.96
CA PHE A 108 -13.98 -11.59 -9.58
C PHE A 108 -15.35 -11.34 -8.90
N LEU A 109 -15.36 -11.28 -7.57
CA LEU A 109 -16.55 -10.91 -6.80
C LEU A 109 -17.05 -9.51 -7.14
N GLY A 110 -16.16 -8.53 -7.21
CA GLY A 110 -16.48 -7.17 -7.63
C GLY A 110 -17.12 -7.15 -9.03
N ALA A 111 -16.53 -7.87 -9.99
CA ALA A 111 -17.02 -7.95 -11.36
C ALA A 111 -18.43 -8.55 -11.48
N THR A 112 -18.73 -9.60 -10.69
CA THR A 112 -20.04 -10.27 -10.70
C THR A 112 -21.12 -9.54 -9.88
N SER A 113 -20.70 -8.70 -8.92
CA SER A 113 -21.62 -8.00 -8.02
C SER A 113 -22.39 -6.82 -8.65
N GLN A 114 -22.05 -6.42 -9.88
CA GLN A 114 -22.61 -5.24 -10.54
C GLN A 114 -24.15 -5.25 -10.63
N ALA A 115 -24.77 -6.42 -10.81
CA ALA A 115 -26.22 -6.56 -10.90
C ALA A 115 -26.99 -6.27 -9.60
N ILE A 116 -26.33 -6.31 -8.43
CA ILE A 116 -26.94 -6.06 -7.12
C ILE A 116 -26.64 -4.63 -6.65
N LEU A 117 -25.79 -3.89 -7.38
CA LEU A 117 -25.53 -2.50 -7.04
C LEU A 117 -26.81 -1.68 -7.30
N PRO A 118 -27.29 -0.94 -6.30
CA PRO A 118 -28.45 -0.09 -6.50
C PRO A 118 -28.15 0.93 -7.60
N THR A 119 -29.02 0.98 -8.60
CA THR A 119 -28.98 1.91 -9.74
C THR A 119 -29.11 3.38 -9.33
N ASP A 120 -29.60 3.61 -8.11
CA ASP A 120 -30.10 4.90 -7.63
C ASP A 120 -29.11 5.58 -6.66
N LEU A 121 -28.10 4.84 -6.18
CA LEU A 121 -26.97 5.41 -5.48
C LEU A 121 -25.98 5.86 -6.53
N ALA A 122 -25.94 7.18 -6.78
CA ALA A 122 -24.99 7.83 -7.67
C ALA A 122 -23.63 7.13 -7.65
N SER A 123 -23.08 6.86 -8.83
CA SER A 123 -21.84 6.12 -9.11
C SER A 123 -20.64 6.45 -8.21
N ASP A 124 -20.64 7.61 -7.55
CA ASP A 124 -19.62 8.07 -6.59
C ASP A 124 -19.72 7.44 -5.19
N ASN A 125 -20.82 6.77 -4.85
CA ASN A 125 -21.02 6.17 -3.53
C ASN A 125 -20.70 4.68 -3.44
N ASN A 126 -20.44 4.00 -4.57
CA ASN A 126 -20.10 2.58 -4.58
C ASN A 126 -18.66 2.36 -4.15
N ASN A 127 -18.45 1.75 -2.97
CA ASN A 127 -17.13 1.39 -2.45
C ASN A 127 -17.06 -0.09 -2.06
N GLY A 128 -15.84 -0.60 -1.91
CA GLY A 128 -15.60 -2.02 -1.61
C GLY A 128 -16.29 -2.52 -0.34
N GLY A 129 -16.45 -1.66 0.68
CA GLY A 129 -17.16 -2.01 1.91
C GLY A 129 -18.66 -2.24 1.70
N LEU A 130 -19.30 -1.37 0.92
CA LEU A 130 -20.72 -1.53 0.55
C LEU A 130 -20.93 -2.76 -0.34
N ILE A 131 -20.05 -2.97 -1.33
CA ILE A 131 -20.12 -4.14 -2.22
C ILE A 131 -20.07 -5.44 -1.41
N LEU A 132 -19.08 -5.57 -0.52
CA LEU A 132 -18.94 -6.76 0.34
C LEU A 132 -20.16 -6.96 1.26
N SER A 133 -20.72 -5.88 1.80
CA SER A 133 -21.92 -5.92 2.64
C SER A 133 -23.15 -6.44 1.87
N LEU A 134 -23.37 -5.94 0.65
CA LEU A 134 -24.46 -6.37 -0.22
C LEU A 134 -24.30 -7.83 -0.68
N VAL A 135 -23.09 -8.22 -1.08
CA VAL A 135 -22.79 -9.58 -1.50
C VAL A 135 -22.94 -10.56 -0.33
N SER A 136 -22.50 -10.19 0.87
CA SER A 136 -22.70 -11.02 2.06
C SER A 136 -24.19 -11.19 2.38
N LYS A 137 -24.98 -10.12 2.27
CA LYS A 137 -26.44 -10.17 2.42
C LYS A 137 -27.09 -11.07 1.37
N TYR A 138 -26.61 -11.04 0.13
CA TYR A 138 -27.14 -11.86 -0.95
C TYR A 138 -26.93 -13.37 -0.69
N TYR A 139 -25.71 -13.79 -0.31
CA TYR A 139 -25.41 -15.22 -0.14
C TYR A 139 -25.81 -15.79 1.22
N PHE A 140 -25.76 -14.99 2.29
CA PHE A 140 -25.89 -15.46 3.67
C PHE A 140 -27.01 -14.73 4.44
N GLY A 141 -27.79 -13.89 3.77
CA GLY A 141 -28.85 -13.09 4.38
C GLY A 141 -28.33 -12.07 5.39
N SER A 142 -29.23 -11.54 6.20
CA SER A 142 -28.91 -10.54 7.23
C SER A 142 -27.87 -11.04 8.24
N PHE A 143 -27.86 -12.35 8.52
CA PHE A 143 -26.88 -12.95 9.43
C PHE A 143 -25.44 -12.79 8.90
N GLY A 144 -25.20 -13.11 7.62
CA GLY A 144 -23.87 -12.93 7.03
C GLY A 144 -23.43 -11.48 6.96
N GLN A 145 -24.36 -10.55 6.76
CA GLN A 145 -24.07 -9.12 6.76
C GLN A 145 -23.60 -8.62 8.14
N ILE A 146 -24.30 -9.01 9.21
CA ILE A 146 -23.93 -8.66 10.59
C ILE A 146 -22.60 -9.32 10.98
N LEU A 147 -22.43 -10.59 10.60
CA LEU A 147 -21.20 -11.33 10.86
C LEU A 147 -20.00 -10.69 10.14
N LEU A 148 -20.15 -10.31 8.87
CA LEU A 148 -19.14 -9.57 8.13
C LEU A 148 -18.78 -8.26 8.84
N ALA A 149 -19.77 -7.47 9.26
CA ALA A 149 -19.53 -6.21 9.95
C ALA A 149 -18.71 -6.40 11.25
N ALA A 150 -19.10 -7.37 12.09
CA ALA A 150 -18.39 -7.68 13.32
C ALA A 150 -16.93 -8.09 13.07
N ILE A 151 -16.70 -8.91 12.05
CA ILE A 151 -15.38 -9.37 11.71
C ILE A 151 -14.51 -8.24 11.13
N VAL A 152 -15.06 -7.42 10.23
CA VAL A 152 -14.35 -6.28 9.62
C VAL A 152 -13.91 -5.30 10.70
N ILE A 153 -14.76 -4.99 11.69
CA ILE A 153 -14.37 -4.13 12.84
C ILE A 153 -13.11 -4.67 13.51
N ILE A 154 -13.06 -5.98 13.75
CA ILE A 154 -11.96 -6.61 14.49
C ILE A 154 -10.71 -6.73 13.62
N ALA A 155 -10.87 -7.03 12.33
CA ALA A 155 -9.80 -7.06 11.36
C ALA A 155 -9.16 -5.67 11.15
N CYS A 156 -9.97 -4.61 11.03
CA CYS A 156 -9.48 -3.24 10.91
C CYS A 156 -8.84 -2.76 12.22
N LEU A 157 -9.36 -3.16 13.38
CA LEU A 157 -8.80 -2.78 14.68
C LEU A 157 -7.38 -3.30 14.87
N LYS A 158 -7.09 -4.57 14.58
CA LYS A 158 -5.73 -5.12 14.70
C LYS A 158 -4.73 -4.41 13.77
N THR A 159 -5.14 -4.09 12.54
CA THR A 159 -4.29 -3.41 11.57
C THR A 159 -4.02 -1.97 12.00
N ALA A 160 -5.04 -1.26 12.48
CA ALA A 160 -4.89 0.09 13.02
C ALA A 160 -3.94 0.11 14.24
N ILE A 161 -4.09 -0.82 15.18
CA ILE A 161 -3.19 -0.95 16.34
C ILE A 161 -1.76 -1.21 15.88
N GLY A 162 -1.55 -2.16 14.96
CA GLY A 162 -0.23 -2.47 14.42
C GLY A 162 0.42 -1.24 13.80
N LEU A 163 -0.31 -0.53 12.91
CA LEU A 163 0.20 0.66 12.22
C LEU A 163 0.58 1.76 13.22
N ILE A 164 -0.30 2.04 14.20
CA ILE A 164 -0.06 3.06 15.22
C ILE A 164 1.19 2.73 16.04
N VAL A 165 1.37 1.48 16.46
CA VAL A 165 2.57 1.06 17.22
C VAL A 165 3.83 1.25 16.38
N SER A 166 3.80 0.81 15.13
CA SER A 166 4.99 0.80 14.26
C SER A 166 5.40 2.21 13.84
N ILE A 167 4.43 3.05 13.48
CA ILE A 167 4.71 4.44 13.11
C ILE A 167 5.11 5.29 14.33
N SER A 168 4.54 5.02 15.52
CA SER A 168 4.97 5.69 16.76
C SER A 168 6.39 5.32 17.13
N GLN A 169 6.78 4.06 16.92
CA GLN A 169 8.15 3.61 17.14
C GLN A 169 9.11 4.29 16.14
N ALA A 170 8.78 4.29 14.85
CA ALA A 170 9.58 4.96 13.83
C ALA A 170 9.75 6.46 14.10
N PHE A 171 8.69 7.16 14.50
CA PHE A 171 8.76 8.59 14.82
C PHE A 171 9.54 8.89 16.11
N LYS A 172 9.47 8.00 17.11
CA LYS A 172 10.31 8.10 18.31
C LYS A 172 11.79 7.99 17.95
N ASP A 173 12.14 7.08 17.04
CA ASP A 173 13.53 6.87 16.61
C ASP A 173 14.05 8.07 15.77
N ILE A 174 13.19 8.71 14.99
CA ILE A 174 13.52 9.94 14.22
C ILE A 174 13.60 11.18 15.14
N PHE A 175 12.68 11.31 16.10
CA PHE A 175 12.56 12.45 17.01
C PHE A 175 12.75 12.02 18.48
N PRO A 176 13.98 11.70 18.92
CA PRO A 176 14.24 11.07 20.22
C PRO A 176 13.88 11.94 21.43
N LYS A 177 13.67 13.26 21.23
CA LYS A 177 13.24 14.19 22.28
C LYS A 177 11.76 14.04 22.68
N THR A 178 10.98 13.29 21.91
CA THR A 178 9.54 13.12 22.10
C THR A 178 9.22 11.71 22.58
N SER A 179 8.22 11.58 23.44
CA SER A 179 7.86 10.27 24.00
C SER A 179 7.10 9.41 22.99
N TYR A 180 7.30 8.09 23.06
CA TYR A 180 6.50 7.12 22.28
C TYR A 180 4.99 7.32 22.49
N ARG A 181 4.57 7.56 23.75
CA ARG A 181 3.17 7.78 24.12
C ARG A 181 2.58 9.02 23.45
N PHE A 182 3.37 10.08 23.29
CA PHE A 182 2.92 11.29 22.61
C PHE A 182 2.54 11.01 21.16
N TRP A 183 3.43 10.34 20.39
CA TRP A 183 3.15 9.96 19.01
C TRP A 183 1.96 9.02 18.89
N GLN A 184 1.86 8.03 19.78
CA GLN A 184 0.75 7.10 19.81
C GLN A 184 -0.60 7.81 19.97
N VAL A 185 -0.71 8.72 20.94
CA VAL A 185 -1.94 9.49 21.19
C VAL A 185 -2.24 10.43 20.03
N LEU A 186 -1.23 11.11 19.49
CA LEU A 186 -1.38 11.99 18.33
C LEU A 186 -1.96 11.25 17.13
N PHE A 187 -1.38 10.10 16.77
CA PHE A 187 -1.85 9.32 15.62
C PHE A 187 -3.25 8.74 15.82
N VAL A 188 -3.61 8.33 17.05
CA VAL A 188 -4.99 7.90 17.36
C VAL A 188 -5.96 9.05 17.15
N ILE A 189 -5.69 10.24 17.70
CA ILE A 189 -6.58 11.40 17.60
C ILE A 189 -6.74 11.84 16.14
N VAL A 190 -5.63 11.96 15.40
CA VAL A 190 -5.67 12.37 13.99
C VAL A 190 -6.42 11.34 13.15
N SER A 191 -6.17 10.05 13.35
CA SER A 191 -6.88 8.98 12.63
C SER A 191 -8.37 8.97 12.95
N PHE A 192 -8.73 9.20 14.22
CA PHE A 192 -10.13 9.32 14.64
C PHE A 192 -10.83 10.49 13.96
N LEU A 193 -10.21 11.68 13.93
CA LEU A 193 -10.77 12.86 13.26
C LEU A 193 -10.98 12.61 11.76
N ILE A 194 -10.02 11.99 11.08
CA ILE A 194 -10.13 11.66 9.66
C ILE A 194 -11.22 10.61 9.41
N SER A 195 -11.39 9.64 10.32
CA SER A 195 -12.38 8.56 10.18
C SER A 195 -13.83 9.05 10.10
N ILE A 196 -14.13 10.24 10.64
CA ILE A 196 -15.46 10.86 10.63
C ILE A 196 -15.89 11.28 9.20
N LEU A 197 -14.94 11.47 8.27
CA LEU A 197 -15.21 11.98 6.92
C LEU A 197 -15.92 10.97 5.99
N GLY A 198 -15.93 9.69 6.36
CA GLY A 198 -16.48 8.60 5.54
C GLY A 198 -15.49 8.06 4.50
N LEU A 199 -15.68 6.79 4.09
CA LEU A 199 -14.70 6.03 3.32
C LEU A 199 -14.32 6.69 1.98
N ASN A 200 -15.29 7.14 1.19
CA ASN A 200 -15.02 7.69 -0.14
C ASN A 200 -14.18 8.97 -0.06
N LYS A 201 -14.46 9.84 0.93
CA LYS A 201 -13.68 11.06 1.15
C LYS A 201 -12.26 10.74 1.62
N ILE A 202 -12.11 9.75 2.50
CA ILE A 202 -10.80 9.27 2.96
C ILE A 202 -9.99 8.74 1.78
N ILE A 203 -10.60 7.95 0.89
CA ILE A 203 -9.94 7.45 -0.33
C ILE A 203 -9.55 8.63 -1.23
N SER A 204 -10.46 9.54 -1.56
CA SER A 204 -10.15 10.69 -2.43
C SER A 204 -9.09 11.63 -1.86
N LEU A 205 -9.06 11.79 -0.52
CA LEU A 205 -8.09 12.63 0.16
C LEU A 205 -6.70 11.96 0.24
N SER A 206 -6.66 10.64 0.39
CA SER A 206 -5.40 9.88 0.50
C SER A 206 -4.76 9.59 -0.86
N LEU A 207 -5.54 9.53 -1.94
CA LEU A 207 -5.06 9.17 -3.27
C LEU A 207 -3.90 10.06 -3.79
N PRO A 208 -3.90 11.40 -3.65
CA PRO A 208 -2.77 12.24 -4.05
C PRO A 208 -1.47 11.90 -3.30
N PHE A 209 -1.57 11.68 -1.99
CA PHE A 209 -0.43 11.29 -1.16
C PHE A 209 0.05 9.89 -1.51
N LEU A 210 -0.87 8.99 -1.83
CA LEU A 210 -0.58 7.64 -2.26
C LEU A 210 0.23 7.63 -3.56
N MET A 211 -0.23 8.39 -4.56
CA MET A 211 0.43 8.52 -5.86
C MET A 211 1.79 9.20 -5.77
N PHE A 212 2.07 9.94 -4.70
CA PHE A 212 3.39 10.47 -4.39
C PHE A 212 4.31 9.48 -3.67
N LEU A 213 3.79 8.82 -2.63
CA LEU A 213 4.57 7.94 -1.75
C LEU A 213 4.88 6.59 -2.38
N TYR A 214 3.98 6.05 -3.21
CA TYR A 214 4.17 4.74 -3.84
C TYR A 214 5.39 4.67 -4.74
N PRO A 215 5.58 5.61 -5.70
CA PRO A 215 6.78 5.65 -6.52
C PRO A 215 8.08 5.63 -5.71
N LEU A 216 8.14 6.44 -4.64
CA LEU A 216 9.29 6.51 -3.75
C LEU A 216 9.53 5.19 -3.03
N THR A 217 8.46 4.55 -2.55
CA THR A 217 8.54 3.27 -1.85
C THR A 217 8.96 2.15 -2.80
N ILE A 218 8.40 2.09 -4.02
CA ILE A 218 8.77 1.11 -5.06
C ILE A 218 10.25 1.25 -5.42
N VAL A 219 10.69 2.46 -5.74
CA VAL A 219 12.08 2.74 -6.09
C VAL A 219 13.01 2.42 -4.92
N LEU A 220 12.66 2.79 -3.69
CA LEU A 220 13.45 2.49 -2.50
C LEU A 220 13.60 0.97 -2.31
N THR A 221 12.50 0.22 -2.36
CA THR A 221 12.52 -1.25 -2.24
C THR A 221 13.34 -1.87 -3.37
N PHE A 222 13.16 -1.41 -4.61
CA PHE A 222 13.92 -1.90 -5.76
C PHE A 222 15.43 -1.65 -5.61
N LEU A 223 15.83 -0.45 -5.18
CA LEU A 223 17.23 -0.10 -4.95
C LEU A 223 17.85 -0.94 -3.84
N TRP A 224 17.12 -1.21 -2.75
CA TRP A 224 17.60 -2.09 -1.67
C TRP A 224 17.82 -3.52 -2.14
N ILE A 225 16.91 -4.07 -2.95
CA ILE A 225 17.07 -5.39 -3.56
C ILE A 225 18.27 -5.37 -4.52
N LEU A 226 18.37 -4.36 -5.38
CA LEU A 226 19.43 -4.26 -6.38
C LEU A 226 20.81 -4.07 -5.72
N ARG A 227 20.89 -3.36 -4.59
CA ARG A 227 22.12 -3.20 -3.79
C ARG A 227 22.68 -4.55 -3.30
N ALA A 228 21.83 -5.56 -3.12
CA ALA A 228 22.27 -6.90 -2.75
C ALA A 228 23.04 -7.61 -3.90
N PHE A 229 22.82 -7.21 -5.16
CA PHE A 229 23.46 -7.78 -6.35
C PHE A 229 24.55 -6.89 -6.93
N VAL A 230 24.36 -5.57 -6.85
CA VAL A 230 25.26 -4.56 -7.39
C VAL A 230 25.63 -3.62 -6.24
N PRO A 231 26.91 -3.52 -5.85
CA PRO A 231 27.31 -2.53 -4.85
C PRO A 231 26.91 -1.14 -5.34
N MET A 232 26.42 -0.30 -4.44
CA MET A 232 25.96 1.05 -4.77
C MET A 232 26.33 2.02 -3.66
N SER A 233 26.73 3.23 -4.07
CA SER A 233 26.92 4.32 -3.15
C SER A 233 25.59 4.94 -2.73
N ASP A 234 25.54 5.54 -1.54
CA ASP A 234 24.35 6.24 -1.03
C ASP A 234 23.93 7.42 -1.94
N LEU A 235 24.85 7.94 -2.77
CA LEU A 235 24.51 8.97 -3.76
C LEU A 235 23.60 8.44 -4.87
N VAL A 236 23.78 7.17 -5.30
CA VAL A 236 22.89 6.54 -6.28
C VAL A 236 21.46 6.48 -5.74
N PHE A 237 21.31 6.13 -4.46
CA PHE A 237 20.02 6.14 -3.78
C PHE A 237 19.40 7.54 -3.76
N LYS A 238 20.16 8.54 -3.28
CA LYS A 238 19.66 9.91 -3.14
C LYS A 238 19.26 10.55 -4.46
N ILE A 239 20.06 10.36 -5.52
CA ILE A 239 19.77 10.93 -6.84
C ILE A 239 18.53 10.26 -7.43
N THR A 240 18.48 8.93 -7.43
CA THR A 240 17.36 8.18 -8.02
C THR A 240 16.05 8.51 -7.30
N LEU A 241 16.05 8.53 -5.96
CA LEU A 241 14.89 8.91 -5.15
C LEU A 241 14.52 10.38 -5.33
N GLY A 242 15.49 11.28 -5.41
CA GLY A 242 15.27 12.72 -5.61
C GLY A 242 14.60 13.01 -6.95
N VAL A 243 15.07 12.38 -8.04
CA VAL A 243 14.43 12.49 -9.35
C VAL A 243 13.03 11.88 -9.31
N THR A 244 12.88 10.69 -8.73
CA THR A 244 11.55 10.05 -8.57
C THR A 244 10.59 10.99 -7.84
N ALA A 245 11.00 11.60 -6.74
CA ALA A 245 10.18 12.53 -5.96
C ALA A 245 9.69 13.71 -6.81
N ILE A 246 10.57 14.32 -7.61
CA ILE A 246 10.23 15.46 -8.46
C ILE A 246 9.14 15.07 -9.47
N PHE A 247 9.27 13.92 -10.12
CA PHE A 247 8.29 13.47 -11.11
C PHE A 247 7.00 12.96 -10.46
N SER A 248 7.05 12.38 -9.26
CA SER A 248 5.87 11.96 -8.50
C SER A 248 5.03 13.12 -7.98
N ILE A 249 5.58 14.35 -7.89
CA ILE A 249 4.77 15.55 -7.65
C ILE A 249 3.75 15.76 -8.78
N ASN A 250 4.10 15.41 -10.02
CA ASN A 250 3.15 15.49 -11.13
C ASN A 250 1.95 14.57 -10.92
N ASP A 251 2.20 13.33 -10.49
CA ASP A 251 1.13 12.37 -10.19
C ASP A 251 0.29 12.87 -9.00
N LEU A 252 0.93 13.38 -7.93
CA LEU A 252 0.21 14.01 -6.81
C LEU A 252 -0.74 15.12 -7.27
N LEU A 253 -0.26 16.02 -8.14
CA LEU A 253 -1.06 17.14 -8.65
C LEU A 253 -2.19 16.64 -9.57
N THR A 254 -1.93 15.65 -10.40
CA THR A 254 -2.92 15.05 -11.31
C THR A 254 -4.08 14.41 -10.55
N TYR A 255 -3.81 13.82 -9.39
CA TYR A 255 -4.81 13.17 -8.56
C TYR A 255 -5.37 14.05 -7.43
N SER A 256 -4.86 15.28 -7.27
CA SER A 256 -5.33 16.25 -6.27
C SER A 256 -6.79 16.69 -6.49
N PRO A 257 -7.52 17.20 -5.48
CA PRO A 257 -8.86 17.72 -5.66
C PRO A 257 -8.96 18.80 -6.74
N GLN A 258 -10.10 18.90 -7.44
CA GLN A 258 -10.32 19.87 -8.53
C GLN A 258 -10.01 21.32 -8.12
N SER A 259 -10.24 21.69 -6.86
CA SER A 259 -9.88 23.01 -6.32
C SER A 259 -8.39 23.34 -6.47
N ILE A 260 -7.52 22.33 -6.36
CA ILE A 260 -6.07 22.48 -6.55
C ILE A 260 -5.72 22.43 -8.03
N GLN A 261 -6.29 21.48 -8.79
CA GLN A 261 -6.01 21.34 -10.23
C GLN A 261 -6.38 22.59 -11.03
N ASN A 262 -7.43 23.31 -10.63
CA ASN A 262 -7.92 24.49 -11.34
C ASN A 262 -7.10 25.76 -11.10
N ILE A 263 -6.13 25.74 -10.20
CA ILE A 263 -5.19 26.86 -10.02
C ILE A 263 -4.41 27.04 -11.35
N SER A 264 -4.43 28.26 -11.91
CA SER A 264 -3.92 28.56 -13.26
C SER A 264 -2.50 28.02 -13.52
N PHE A 265 -1.60 28.20 -12.55
CA PHE A 265 -0.23 27.69 -12.62
C PHE A 265 -0.19 26.15 -12.68
N ILE A 266 -0.96 25.47 -11.83
CA ILE A 266 -1.01 24.00 -11.76
C ILE A 266 -1.61 23.43 -13.03
N LYS A 267 -2.72 24.01 -13.52
CA LYS A 267 -3.35 23.59 -14.77
C LYS A 267 -2.40 23.71 -15.97
N THR A 268 -1.65 24.80 -16.04
CA THR A 268 -0.65 25.02 -17.11
C THR A 268 0.47 23.98 -17.01
N PHE A 269 0.98 23.73 -15.80
CA PHE A 269 1.99 22.71 -15.55
C PHE A 269 1.50 21.30 -15.91
N LEU A 270 0.28 20.93 -15.52
CA LEU A 270 -0.31 19.62 -15.86
C LEU A 270 -0.50 19.43 -17.37
N ASN A 271 -0.91 20.47 -18.09
CA ASN A 271 -1.03 20.42 -19.54
C ASN A 271 0.34 20.30 -20.24
N TRP A 272 1.35 21.01 -19.75
CA TRP A 272 2.73 20.86 -20.23
C TRP A 272 3.29 19.47 -19.93
N SER A 273 3.01 18.94 -18.74
CA SER A 273 3.45 17.61 -18.31
C SER A 273 2.86 16.51 -19.20
N LYS A 274 1.55 16.57 -19.49
CA LYS A 274 0.87 15.62 -20.39
C LYS A 274 1.47 15.57 -21.79
N SER A 275 2.02 16.67 -22.31
CA SER A 275 2.60 16.70 -23.65
C SER A 275 4.09 16.34 -23.69
N ASN A 276 4.82 16.49 -22.58
CA ASN A 276 6.29 16.35 -22.57
C ASN A 276 6.82 15.16 -21.76
N ILE A 277 6.03 14.62 -20.83
CA ILE A 277 6.45 13.51 -19.98
C ILE A 277 5.71 12.24 -20.43
N LEU A 278 6.48 11.19 -20.71
CA LEU A 278 5.96 9.89 -21.10
C LEU A 278 5.26 9.20 -19.92
N LEU A 279 4.24 8.38 -20.20
CA LEU A 279 3.46 7.61 -19.21
C LEU A 279 2.65 8.43 -18.19
N VAL A 280 2.53 9.76 -18.37
CA VAL A 280 1.69 10.61 -17.50
C VAL A 280 0.23 10.19 -17.55
N ASP A 281 -0.29 9.87 -18.74
CA ASP A 281 -1.68 9.43 -18.91
C ASP A 281 -1.99 8.11 -18.20
N LEU A 282 -0.95 7.35 -17.84
CA LEU A 282 -1.06 6.09 -17.09
C LEU A 282 -0.80 6.27 -15.60
N GLY A 283 -0.56 7.49 -15.10
CA GLY A 283 -0.20 7.78 -13.71
C GLY A 283 1.18 7.22 -13.31
N LEU A 284 2.08 7.06 -14.29
CA LEU A 284 3.41 6.47 -14.12
C LEU A 284 4.52 7.41 -14.59
N ALA A 285 4.33 8.72 -14.42
CA ALA A 285 5.24 9.77 -14.87
C ALA A 285 6.67 9.62 -14.33
N TRP A 286 6.82 8.96 -13.18
CA TRP A 286 8.07 8.75 -12.46
C TRP A 286 8.95 7.62 -13.01
N VAL A 287 8.39 6.63 -13.73
CA VAL A 287 9.08 5.37 -14.05
C VAL A 287 10.30 5.59 -14.94
N ILE A 288 10.11 6.25 -16.09
CA ILE A 288 11.18 6.51 -17.05
C ILE A 288 12.28 7.40 -16.44
N PRO A 289 11.94 8.55 -15.81
CA PRO A 289 12.93 9.39 -15.12
C PRO A 289 13.71 8.65 -14.03
N ALA A 290 13.05 7.78 -13.25
CA ALA A 290 13.71 6.99 -12.21
C ALA A 290 14.74 6.01 -12.80
N ILE A 291 14.40 5.32 -13.89
CA ILE A 291 15.31 4.39 -14.58
C ILE A 291 16.51 5.15 -15.15
N ILE A 292 16.26 6.28 -15.83
CA ILE A 292 17.33 7.12 -16.40
C ILE A 292 18.26 7.62 -15.28
N ALA A 293 17.70 8.14 -14.19
CA ALA A 293 18.46 8.61 -13.04
C ALA A 293 19.30 7.50 -12.41
N LEU A 294 18.74 6.29 -12.27
CA LEU A 294 19.45 5.12 -11.75
C LEU A 294 20.64 4.76 -12.64
N VAL A 295 20.44 4.64 -13.96
CA VAL A 295 21.49 4.27 -14.90
C VAL A 295 22.61 5.32 -14.89
N ILE A 296 22.27 6.60 -14.97
CA ILE A 296 23.24 7.70 -14.92
C ILE A 296 23.99 7.69 -13.60
N ALA A 297 23.29 7.54 -12.48
CA ALA A 297 23.92 7.57 -11.17
C ALA A 297 24.84 6.36 -10.95
N LEU A 298 24.48 5.17 -11.46
CA LEU A 298 25.36 4.00 -11.45
C LEU A 298 26.61 4.23 -12.28
N ILE A 299 26.50 4.80 -13.48
CA ILE A 299 27.68 5.05 -14.33
C ILE A 299 28.64 6.06 -13.67
N LEU A 300 28.10 7.13 -13.06
CA LEU A 300 28.90 8.22 -12.52
C LEU A 300 29.46 7.94 -11.11
N PHE A 301 28.69 7.27 -10.24
CA PHE A 301 28.98 7.22 -8.80
C PHE A 301 29.25 5.81 -8.25
N ASN A 302 29.28 4.79 -9.10
CA ASN A 302 29.55 3.41 -8.67
C ASN A 302 31.06 3.08 -8.48
N LYS A 303 31.96 4.07 -8.52
CA LYS A 303 33.41 3.87 -8.38
C LYS A 303 34.01 4.20 -7.00
N LYS A 304 33.20 4.42 -5.95
CA LYS A 304 33.72 4.84 -4.63
C LYS A 304 33.25 3.95 -3.48
N GLU A 305 33.81 2.74 -3.41
CA GLU A 305 33.50 1.77 -2.34
C GLU A 305 34.76 1.28 -1.59
N SER A 306 35.57 2.21 -1.06
CA SER A 306 36.64 1.87 -0.10
C SER A 306 36.33 2.28 1.35
N ARG A 307 35.31 3.12 1.61
CA ARG A 307 35.04 3.66 2.95
C ARG A 307 33.79 3.11 3.65
N TYR A 308 32.92 2.36 2.98
CA TYR A 308 31.62 1.98 3.55
C TYR A 308 31.66 0.73 4.45
N LYS A 309 32.50 -0.27 4.12
CA LYS A 309 32.67 -1.46 4.97
C LYS A 309 33.10 -1.11 6.42
N ILE A 310 33.83 -0.01 6.60
CA ILE A 310 34.32 0.45 7.91
C ILE A 310 33.24 1.24 8.69
N GLY A 311 32.26 1.83 7.98
CA GLY A 311 31.22 2.67 8.57
C GLY A 311 30.06 1.89 9.16
N GLU A 312 29.61 0.82 8.50
CA GLU A 312 28.57 -0.06 9.04
C GLU A 312 29.05 -0.77 10.31
N GLU A 313 30.26 -1.33 10.34
CA GLU A 313 30.79 -1.95 11.57
C GLU A 313 30.80 -0.98 12.76
N LYS A 314 31.24 0.27 12.57
CA LYS A 314 31.34 1.26 13.65
C LYS A 314 30.00 1.89 14.06
N ALA A 315 29.03 2.01 13.15
CA ALA A 315 27.72 2.54 13.48
C ALA A 315 26.88 1.50 14.26
N PHE A 316 27.07 0.22 13.97
CA PHE A 316 26.38 -0.86 14.68
C PHE A 316 27.00 -1.19 16.04
N GLU A 317 28.32 -1.04 16.21
CA GLU A 317 29.00 -1.18 17.51
C GLU A 317 28.49 -0.16 18.56
N LYS A 318 28.09 1.03 18.10
CA LYS A 318 27.48 2.07 18.95
C LYS A 318 26.01 1.80 19.33
N LEU A 319 25.34 0.86 18.68
CA LEU A 319 23.95 0.47 18.98
C LEU A 319 23.87 -0.84 19.78
N SER A 320 25.01 -1.51 20.00
CA SER A 320 25.13 -2.75 20.77
C SER A 320 25.66 -2.56 22.19
N ILE A 321 25.74 -1.33 22.69
CA ILE A 321 26.04 -0.95 24.07
C ILE A 321 24.83 -0.19 24.62
#